data_AF-A0A2N1CWC3-F1
#
_entry.id   AF-A0A2N1CWC3-F1
#
_cell.length_a   1.000
_cell.length_b   1.000
_cell.length_c   1.000
_cell.angle_alpha   90.00
_cell.angle_beta   90.00
_cell.angle_gamma   90.00
#
_symmetry.space_group_name_H-M   'P 1'
#
loop_
_entity.id
_entity.type
_entity.pdbx_description
1 polymer ?
#
loop_
_entity_poly.entity_id
_entity_poly.type
_entity_poly.pdbx_seq_one_letter_code
_entity_poly.pdbx_strand_id
1 'polypeptide(L)'
;MQDEKTTQPKPISALRDALFHLDCANDRVLDAERDLEKAKEAFQTKLAAAGVLWAKASEAAEQLGKQVPNAFREGGLLITLDEKGFVRAERLPAAAGSHELYALAHEAGEKTD
;
A
#
# COMPACT_ATOMS: atom_id res chain seq x y z
N MET A 1 53.71 11.01 4.95
CA MET A 1 52.49 10.71 5.72
C MET A 1 51.92 12.05 6.15
N GLN A 2 50.80 12.47 5.57
CA GLN A 2 50.05 13.61 6.08
C GLN A 2 49.00 13.04 7.01
N ASP A 3 49.09 13.37 8.30
CA ASP A 3 48.07 13.04 9.28
C ASP A 3 46.78 13.75 8.89
N GLU A 4 45.83 13.01 8.31
CA GLU A 4 44.44 13.43 8.27
C GLU A 4 43.96 13.57 9.72
N LYS A 5 43.95 14.81 10.21
CA LYS A 5 43.20 15.16 11.42
C LYS A 5 41.72 14.88 11.13
N THR A 6 41.26 13.68 11.48
CA THR A 6 39.85 13.40 11.74
C THR A 6 39.42 14.32 12.86
N THR A 7 38.96 15.51 12.48
CA THR A 7 38.46 16.50 13.42
C THR A 7 37.11 15.97 13.86
N GLN A 8 37.05 15.39 15.07
CA GLN A 8 35.78 14.95 15.65
C GLN A 8 34.77 16.10 15.53
N PRO A 9 33.56 15.86 14.99
CA PRO A 9 32.59 16.92 14.80
C PRO A 9 32.32 17.56 16.16
N LYS A 10 32.33 18.91 16.21
CA LYS A 10 32.01 19.62 17.45
C LYS A 10 30.60 19.16 17.87
N PRO A 11 30.40 18.61 19.08
CA PRO A 11 29.16 17.92 19.42
C PRO A 11 27.88 18.74 19.18
N ILE A 12 27.94 20.05 19.42
CA ILE A 12 26.82 20.97 19.19
C ILE A 12 26.49 21.13 17.71
N SER A 13 27.49 21.22 16.82
CA SER A 13 27.22 21.33 15.37
C SER A 13 26.70 20.01 14.81
N ALA A 14 27.27 18.88 15.24
CA ALA A 14 26.77 17.54 14.87
C ALA A 14 25.31 17.34 15.31
N LEU A 15 24.97 17.77 16.53
CA LEU A 15 23.59 17.73 17.01
C LEU A 15 22.66 18.61 16.16
N ARG A 16 23.07 19.85 15.84
CA ARG A 16 22.29 20.74 14.97
C ARG A 16 22.03 20.12 13.61
N ASP A 17 23.05 19.55 12.98
CA ASP A 17 22.92 18.94 11.65
C ASP A 17 22.01 17.71 11.72
N ALA A 18 22.13 16.88 12.76
CA ALA A 18 21.25 15.73 12.98
C ALA A 18 19.77 16.16 13.16
N LEU A 19 19.52 17.22 13.95
CA LEU A 19 18.17 17.77 14.13
C LEU A 19 17.61 18.35 12.83
N PHE A 20 18.44 19.03 12.04
CA PHE A 20 18.03 19.54 10.73
C PHE A 20 17.66 18.40 9.76
N HIS A 21 18.44 17.33 9.72
CA HIS A 21 18.12 16.17 8.89
C HIS A 21 16.88 15.42 9.38
N LEU A 22 16.65 15.37 10.69
CA LEU A 22 15.43 14.80 11.26
C LEU A 22 14.19 15.61 10.84
N ASP A 23 14.26 16.93 10.90
CA ASP A 23 13.19 17.84 10.45
C ASP A 23 12.89 17.64 8.95
N CYS A 24 13.93 17.60 8.12
CA CYS A 24 13.79 17.30 6.69
C CYS A 24 13.16 15.91 6.42
N ALA A 25 13.47 14.91 7.25
CA ALA A 25 12.86 13.59 7.13
C ALA A 25 11.39 13.62 7.55
N ASN A 26 11.05 14.39 8.59
CA ASN A 26 9.68 14.56 9.06
C ASN A 26 8.79 15.23 8.00
N ASP A 27 9.28 16.26 7.31
CA ASP A 27 8.55 16.90 6.20
C ASP A 27 8.18 15.91 5.10
N ARG A 28 9.11 14.98 4.76
CA ARG A 28 8.84 13.93 3.77
C ARG A 28 7.78 12.93 4.24
N VAL A 29 7.73 12.63 5.54
CA VAL A 29 6.68 11.79 6.12
C VAL A 29 5.32 12.48 5.98
N LEU A 30 5.23 13.77 6.35
CA LEU A 30 4.00 14.55 6.25
C LEU A 30 3.50 14.66 4.80
N ASP A 31 4.40 14.85 3.84
CA ASP A 31 4.07 14.86 2.42
C ASP A 31 3.54 13.48 1.96
N ALA A 32 4.19 12.40 2.36
CA ALA A 32 3.76 11.04 2.04
C ALA A 32 2.40 10.69 2.65
N GLU A 33 2.13 11.12 3.89
CA GLU A 33 0.82 10.95 4.54
C GLU A 33 -0.28 11.70 3.79
N ARG A 34 -0.02 12.94 3.36
CA ARG A 34 -0.97 13.72 2.57
C ARG A 34 -1.26 13.07 1.23
N ASP A 35 -0.24 12.56 0.56
CA ASP A 35 -0.40 11.91 -0.74
C ASP A 35 -1.11 10.56 -0.61
N LEU A 36 -0.86 9.82 0.48
CA LEU A 36 -1.61 8.62 0.83
C LEU A 36 -3.10 8.93 1.05
N GLU A 37 -3.42 10.02 1.75
CA GLU A 37 -4.81 10.40 2.00
C GLU A 37 -5.54 10.77 0.71
N LYS A 38 -4.90 11.56 -0.17
CA LYS A 38 -5.43 11.84 -1.52
C LYS A 38 -5.65 10.56 -2.34
N ALA A 39 -4.72 9.62 -2.26
CA ALA A 39 -4.83 8.35 -2.97
C ALA A 39 -6.01 7.51 -2.45
N LYS A 40 -6.24 7.50 -1.13
CA LYS A 40 -7.41 6.84 -0.52
C LYS A 40 -8.71 7.49 -0.96
N GLU A 41 -8.80 8.82 -0.95
CA GLU A 41 -9.98 9.55 -1.38
C GLU A 41 -10.29 9.26 -2.86
N ALA A 42 -9.27 9.31 -3.72
CA ALA A 42 -9.40 8.97 -5.14
C ALA A 42 -9.86 7.53 -5.33
N PHE A 43 -9.31 6.58 -4.56
CA PHE A 43 -9.72 5.18 -4.60
C PHE A 43 -11.20 5.00 -4.19
N GLN A 44 -11.63 5.61 -3.07
CA GLN A 44 -13.02 5.55 -2.62
C GLN A 44 -13.99 6.16 -3.64
N THR A 45 -13.61 7.27 -4.27
CA THR A 45 -14.41 7.89 -5.34
C THR A 45 -14.58 6.94 -6.53
N LYS A 46 -13.51 6.25 -6.94
CA LYS A 46 -13.57 5.26 -8.02
C LYS A 46 -14.36 4.01 -7.62
N LEU A 47 -14.25 3.56 -6.37
CA LEU A 47 -15.00 2.43 -5.84
C LEU A 47 -16.51 2.71 -5.86
N ALA A 48 -16.93 3.90 -5.43
CA ALA A 48 -18.32 4.31 -5.48
C ALA A 48 -18.86 4.37 -6.92
N ALA A 49 -18.07 4.92 -7.86
CA ALA A 49 -18.43 4.96 -9.27
C ALA A 49 -18.56 3.54 -9.88
N ALA A 50 -17.69 2.60 -9.48
CA ALA A 50 -17.77 1.21 -9.90
C ALA A 50 -19.08 0.54 -9.44
N GLY A 51 -19.55 0.83 -8.22
CA GLY A 51 -20.85 0.31 -7.73
C GLY A 51 -22.04 0.75 -8.57
N VAL A 52 -22.07 2.02 -9.01
CA VAL A 52 -23.14 2.51 -9.91
C VAL A 52 -23.11 1.79 -11.26
N LEU A 53 -21.92 1.58 -11.82
CA LEU A 53 -21.77 0.86 -13.09
C LEU A 53 -22.14 -0.61 -12.95
N TRP A 54 -21.81 -1.21 -11.81
CA TRP A 54 -22.14 -2.59 -11.51
C TRP A 54 -23.65 -2.81 -11.44
N ALA A 55 -24.40 -1.95 -10.73
CA ALA A 55 -25.85 -2.05 -10.66
C ALA A 55 -26.49 -2.06 -12.07
N LYS A 56 -26.03 -1.18 -12.95
CA LYS A 56 -26.46 -1.14 -14.36
C LYS A 56 -26.08 -2.42 -15.13
N ALA A 57 -24.90 -2.97 -14.88
CA ALA A 57 -24.47 -4.22 -15.48
C ALA A 57 -25.31 -5.42 -15.00
N SER A 58 -25.67 -5.44 -13.70
CA SER A 58 -26.57 -6.44 -13.13
C SER A 58 -27.96 -6.39 -13.77
N GLU A 59 -28.57 -5.20 -13.85
CA GLU A 59 -29.88 -5.02 -14.50
C GLU A 59 -29.85 -5.48 -15.96
N ALA A 60 -28.80 -5.14 -16.71
CA ALA A 60 -28.63 -5.57 -18.09
C ALA A 60 -28.44 -7.10 -18.22
N ALA A 61 -27.73 -7.74 -17.27
CA ALA A 61 -27.57 -9.18 -17.26
C ALA A 61 -28.90 -9.90 -16.97
N GLU A 62 -29.70 -9.38 -16.04
CA GLU A 62 -31.01 -9.93 -15.71
C GLU A 62 -31.98 -9.90 -16.90
N GLN A 63 -31.97 -8.82 -17.69
CA GLN A 63 -32.74 -8.72 -18.94
C GLN A 63 -32.35 -9.81 -19.96
N LEU A 64 -31.15 -10.37 -19.85
CA LEU A 64 -30.64 -11.46 -20.68
C LEU A 64 -30.83 -12.85 -20.03
N GLY A 65 -31.52 -12.93 -18.89
CA GLY A 65 -31.68 -14.17 -18.11
C GLY A 65 -30.38 -14.66 -17.48
N LYS A 66 -29.41 -13.76 -17.27
CA LYS A 66 -28.10 -14.05 -16.66
C LYS A 66 -27.95 -13.28 -15.35
N GLN A 67 -26.95 -13.66 -14.56
CA GLN A 67 -26.57 -12.94 -13.34
C GLN A 67 -25.09 -12.57 -13.40
N VAL A 68 -24.76 -11.39 -12.89
CA VAL A 68 -23.36 -10.97 -12.71
C VAL A 68 -22.84 -11.59 -11.41
N PRO A 69 -21.63 -12.19 -11.38
CA PRO A 69 -21.10 -12.83 -10.17
C PRO A 69 -20.86 -11.82 -9.04
N ASN A 70 -21.28 -12.13 -7.82
CA ASN A 70 -21.11 -11.24 -6.65
C ASN A 70 -19.64 -11.00 -6.23
N ALA A 71 -18.69 -11.72 -6.82
CA ALA A 71 -17.27 -11.52 -6.59
C ALA A 71 -16.45 -11.81 -7.85
N PHE A 72 -15.40 -11.03 -8.08
CA PHE A 72 -14.46 -11.24 -9.17
C PHE A 72 -13.08 -10.67 -8.81
N ARG A 73 -12.05 -11.17 -9.49
CA ARG A 73 -10.67 -10.72 -9.32
C ARG A 73 -10.29 -9.82 -10.47
N GLU A 74 -9.73 -8.66 -10.16
CA GLU A 74 -9.17 -7.74 -11.15
C GLU A 74 -7.76 -7.33 -10.70
N GLY A 75 -6.75 -7.77 -11.43
CA GLY A 75 -5.34 -7.62 -11.05
C GLY A 75 -5.05 -8.14 -9.63
N GLY A 76 -4.59 -7.23 -8.76
CA GLY A 76 -4.28 -7.48 -7.35
C GLY A 76 -5.45 -7.23 -6.39
N LEU A 77 -6.68 -7.08 -6.89
CA LEU A 77 -7.87 -6.80 -6.08
C LEU A 77 -8.86 -7.96 -6.14
N LEU A 78 -9.48 -8.26 -5.00
CA LEU A 78 -10.73 -8.98 -4.90
C LEU A 78 -11.84 -7.95 -4.78
N ILE A 79 -12.77 -7.95 -5.74
CA ILE A 79 -13.92 -7.06 -5.73
C ILE A 79 -15.14 -7.91 -5.35
N THR A 80 -15.85 -7.48 -4.30
CA THR A 80 -17.05 -8.16 -3.79
C THR A 80 -18.21 -7.19 -3.73
N LEU A 81 -19.41 -7.74 -3.91
CA LEU A 81 -20.66 -7.03 -3.66
C LEU A 81 -21.36 -7.64 -2.47
N ASP A 82 -21.75 -6.77 -1.55
CA ASP A 82 -22.66 -7.19 -0.51
C ASP A 82 -24.12 -7.17 -0.99
N GLU A 83 -24.99 -7.78 -0.20
CA GLU A 83 -26.42 -7.94 -0.48
C GLU A 83 -27.16 -6.60 -0.62
N LYS A 84 -26.53 -5.49 -0.22
CA LYS A 84 -27.07 -4.13 -0.33
C LYS A 84 -26.56 -3.40 -1.58
N GLY A 85 -25.77 -4.07 -2.42
CA GLY A 85 -25.23 -3.52 -3.66
C GLY A 85 -24.01 -2.63 -3.47
N PHE A 86 -23.38 -2.63 -2.28
CA PHE A 86 -22.12 -1.89 -2.09
C PHE A 86 -20.94 -2.71 -2.60
N VAL A 87 -20.12 -2.07 -3.44
CA VAL A 87 -18.87 -2.65 -3.92
C VAL A 87 -17.79 -2.46 -2.86
N ARG A 88 -17.12 -3.55 -2.51
CA ARG A 88 -15.93 -3.56 -1.68
C ARG A 88 -14.76 -4.04 -2.52
N ALA A 89 -13.60 -3.50 -2.25
CA ALA A 89 -12.36 -3.90 -2.90
C ALA A 89 -11.32 -4.17 -1.82
N GLU A 90 -10.83 -5.41 -1.80
CA GLU A 90 -9.77 -5.84 -0.91
C GLU A 90 -8.52 -6.10 -1.73
N ARG A 91 -7.37 -5.62 -1.23
CA ARG A 91 -6.09 -5.95 -1.84
C ARG A 91 -5.82 -7.41 -1.53
N LEU A 92 -5.72 -8.22 -2.58
CA LEU A 92 -5.21 -9.56 -2.42
C LEU A 92 -3.75 -9.46 -1.98
N PRO A 93 -3.29 -10.34 -1.08
CA PRO A 93 -1.87 -10.40 -0.75
C PRO A 93 -1.08 -10.44 -2.06
N ALA A 94 -0.01 -9.66 -2.12
CA ALA A 94 0.96 -9.86 -3.19
C ALA A 94 1.28 -11.36 -3.20
N ALA A 95 1.20 -12.01 -4.36
CA ALA A 95 1.72 -13.36 -4.45
C ALA A 95 3.12 -13.34 -3.84
N ALA A 96 3.38 -14.25 -2.89
CA ALA A 96 4.54 -14.16 -2.01
C ALA A 96 5.78 -13.79 -2.83
N GLY A 97 6.37 -12.65 -2.51
CA GLY A 97 7.56 -12.20 -3.22
C GLY A 97 8.66 -13.22 -3.00
N SER A 98 9.58 -13.38 -3.97
CA SER A 98 10.76 -14.24 -3.76
C SER A 98 11.49 -13.90 -2.44
N HIS A 99 11.45 -12.63 -2.01
CA HIS A 99 11.97 -12.17 -0.73
C HIS A 99 11.25 -12.78 0.50
N GLU A 100 9.93 -12.92 0.49
CA GLU A 100 9.19 -13.59 1.59
C GLU A 100 9.53 -15.08 1.63
N LEU A 101 9.73 -15.72 0.48
CA LEU A 101 10.22 -17.10 0.42
C LEU A 101 11.64 -17.22 0.97
N TYR A 102 12.53 -16.27 0.66
CA TYR A 102 13.89 -16.23 1.20
C TYR A 102 13.91 -15.95 2.70
N ALA A 103 13.06 -15.05 3.20
CA ALA A 103 12.93 -14.76 4.62
C ALA A 103 12.39 -15.97 5.39
N LEU A 104 11.36 -16.64 4.89
CA LEU A 104 10.84 -17.88 5.47
C LEU A 104 11.87 -19.01 5.43
N ALA A 105 12.63 -19.16 4.35
CA ALA A 105 13.70 -20.16 4.25
C ALA A 105 14.85 -19.86 5.22
N HIS A 106 15.19 -18.59 5.42
CA HIS A 106 16.19 -18.16 6.40
C HIS A 106 15.72 -18.38 7.83
N GLU A 107 14.49 -17.97 8.19
CA GLU A 107 13.90 -18.21 9.51
C GLU A 107 13.70 -19.71 9.81
N ALA A 108 13.37 -20.50 8.80
CA ALA A 108 13.29 -21.96 8.93
C ALA A 108 14.69 -22.60 9.07
N GLY A 109 15.71 -22.01 8.45
CA GLY A 109 17.11 -22.43 8.57
C GLY A 109 17.73 -22.07 9.93
N GLU A 110 17.41 -20.89 10.49
CA GLU A 110 17.92 -20.41 11.79
C GLU A 110 17.22 -21.04 13.02
N LYS A 111 16.21 -21.90 12.82
CA LYS A 111 15.59 -22.70 13.90
C LYS A 111 16.09 -24.15 13.94
N THR A 112 17.04 -24.49 13.08
CA THR A 112 17.75 -25.77 13.13
C THR A 112 19.21 -25.49 13.49
N ASP A 113 19.54 -25.89 14.72
CA ASP A 113 20.81 -25.78 15.48
C ASP A 113 21.07 -24.47 16.25
#